data_AF-A0A937JBW6-F1
#
_entry.id   AF-A0A937JBW6-F1
#
_cell.length_a   1.000
_cell.length_b   1.000
_cell.length_c   1.000
_cell.angle_alpha   90.00
_cell.angle_beta   90.00
_cell.angle_gamma   90.00
#
_symmetry.space_group_name_H-M   'P 1'
#
loop_
_entity.id
_entity.type
_entity.pdbx_description
1 polymer ?
#
loop_
_entity_poly.entity_id
_entity_poly.type
_entity_poly.pdbx_seq_one_letter_code
_entity_poly.pdbx_strand_id
1 'polypeptide(L)' 'TLWNAYAAFEEDALGSIEVGKRADVTVLNQDIMAVEEPKILETTIAMTIVNGEVVYQAP' A
#
# COMPACT_ATOMS: atom_id res chain seq x y z
N THR A 1 -3.57 -1.57 -6.11
CA THR A 1 -3.84 -3.03 -5.97
C THR A 1 -5.24 -3.36 -6.48
N LEU A 2 -5.55 -3.03 -7.74
CA LEU A 2 -6.92 -3.15 -8.27
C LEU A 2 -7.29 -4.60 -8.64
N TRP A 3 -6.40 -5.33 -9.30
CA TRP A 3 -6.70 -6.68 -9.81
C TRP A 3 -7.04 -7.68 -8.71
N ASN A 4 -6.37 -7.60 -7.57
CA ASN A 4 -6.67 -8.44 -6.40
C ASN A 4 -7.98 -8.03 -5.72
N ALA A 5 -8.31 -6.74 -5.67
CA ALA A 5 -9.60 -6.28 -5.14
C ALA A 5 -10.76 -6.78 -6.02
N TYR A 6 -10.62 -6.68 -7.35
CA TYR A 6 -11.58 -7.22 -8.30
C TYR A 6 -11.75 -8.73 -8.18
N ALA A 7 -10.65 -9.48 -8.07
CA ALA A 7 -10.72 -10.94 -7.88
C ALA A 7 -11.41 -11.35 -6.57
N ALA A 8 -11.45 -10.45 -5.58
CA ALA A 8 -12.13 -10.63 -4.30
C ALA A 8 -13.54 -10.02 -4.26
N PHE A 9 -14.03 -9.41 -5.36
CA PHE A 9 -15.29 -8.66 -5.41
C PHE A 9 -15.36 -7.48 -4.44
N GLU A 10 -14.21 -6.87 -4.13
CA GLU A 10 -14.06 -5.75 -3.20
C GLU A 10 -13.57 -4.48 -3.92
N GLU A 11 -13.66 -4.41 -5.26
CA GLU A 11 -13.17 -3.28 -6.06
C GLU A 11 -13.81 -1.94 -5.70
N ASP A 12 -15.04 -1.94 -5.18
CA ASP A 12 -15.73 -0.72 -4.74
C ASP A 12 -15.21 -0.21 -3.39
N ALA A 13 -14.56 -1.07 -2.60
CA ALA A 13 -14.09 -0.75 -1.24
C ALA A 13 -12.57 -0.72 -1.10
N LEU A 14 -11.82 -1.41 -1.98
CA LEU A 14 -10.37 -1.64 -1.89
C LEU A 14 -9.66 -1.44 -3.23
N GLY A 15 -8.33 -1.43 -3.18
CA GLY A 15 -7.48 -1.62 -4.35
C GLY A 15 -7.04 -0.34 -5.08
N SER A 16 -7.64 0.80 -4.79
CA SER A 16 -7.22 2.14 -5.24
C SER A 16 -7.26 3.15 -4.09
N ILE A 17 -6.56 4.29 -4.27
CA ILE A 17 -6.59 5.41 -3.33
C ILE A 17 -7.60 6.42 -3.85
N GLU A 18 -8.84 6.32 -3.37
CA GLU A 18 -9.98 7.15 -3.79
C GLU A 18 -10.88 7.47 -2.60
N VAL A 19 -11.56 8.61 -2.63
CA VAL A 19 -12.51 9.00 -1.58
C VAL A 19 -13.66 8.00 -1.51
N GLY A 20 -13.99 7.54 -0.29
CA GLY A 20 -15.06 6.57 -0.04
C GLY A 20 -14.58 5.12 0.08
N LYS A 21 -13.33 4.82 -0.30
CA LYS A 21 -12.71 3.50 -0.11
C LYS A 21 -12.04 3.37 1.26
N ARG A 22 -11.79 2.13 1.69
CA ARG A 22 -11.07 1.86 2.94
C ARG A 22 -9.65 2.39 2.85
N ALA A 23 -9.19 3.02 3.92
CA ALA A 23 -7.83 3.52 4.03
C ALA A 23 -6.86 2.38 4.42
N ASP A 24 -6.67 1.44 3.48
CA ASP A 24 -5.72 0.33 3.58
C ASP A 24 -4.51 0.64 2.69
N VAL A 25 -3.43 1.13 3.29
CA VAL A 25 -2.26 1.64 2.56
C VAL A 25 -0.96 1.27 3.29
N THR A 26 0.02 0.79 2.52
CA THR A 26 1.40 0.61 2.98
C THR A 26 2.29 1.63 2.27
N VAL A 27 3.04 2.40 3.06
CA VAL A 27 4.01 3.38 2.57
C VAL A 27 5.40 2.75 2.64
N LEU A 28 6.11 2.76 1.51
CA LEU A 28 7.49 2.29 1.39
C LEU A 28 8.45 3.48 1.55
N ASN A 29 9.66 3.24 2.06
CA ASN A 29 10.68 4.28 2.20
C ASN A 29 11.28 4.74 0.85
N GLN A 30 10.99 4.02 -0.24
CA GLN A 30 11.43 4.34 -1.59
C GLN A 30 10.40 3.90 -2.63
N ASP A 31 10.47 4.52 -3.82
CA ASP A 31 9.66 4.13 -4.97
C ASP A 31 10.29 2.93 -5.69
N ILE A 32 9.75 1.73 -5.41
CA ILE A 32 10.21 0.48 -6.02
C ILE A 32 9.96 0.40 -7.53
N MET A 33 9.14 1.29 -8.10
CA MET A 33 8.88 1.33 -9.55
C MET A 33 9.92 2.16 -10.31
N ALA A 34 10.72 2.95 -9.60
CA ALA A 34 11.72 3.86 -10.16
C ALA A 34 13.16 3.58 -9.69
N VAL A 35 13.32 2.89 -8.55
CA VAL A 35 14.64 2.57 -8.00
C VAL A 35 15.37 1.50 -8.84
N GLU A 36 16.70 1.50 -8.77
CA GLU A 36 17.54 0.46 -9.39
C GLU A 36 17.24 -0.93 -8.81
N GLU A 37 17.24 -1.95 -9.66
CA GLU A 37 16.86 -3.33 -9.29
C GLU A 37 17.56 -3.87 -8.02
N PRO A 38 18.88 -3.67 -7.80
CA PRO A 38 19.54 -4.17 -6.60
C PRO A 38 19.01 -3.53 -5.31
N LYS A 39 18.51 -2.29 -5.36
CA LYS A 39 18.02 -1.55 -4.20
C LYS A 39 16.60 -1.94 -3.81
N ILE A 40 15.85 -2.62 -4.68
CA ILE A 40 14.48 -3.07 -4.38
C ILE A 40 14.45 -3.90 -3.09
N LEU A 41 15.46 -4.75 -2.86
CA LEU A 41 15.57 -5.58 -1.66
C LEU A 41 15.94 -4.81 -0.39
N GLU A 42 16.41 -3.56 -0.52
CA GLU A 42 16.70 -2.67 0.60
C GLU A 42 15.47 -1.85 1.03
N THR A 43 14.34 -2.00 0.33
CA THR A 43 13.08 -1.31 0.65
C THR A 43 12.59 -1.73 2.03
N THR A 44 12.27 -0.74 2.86
CA THR A 44 11.60 -0.93 4.14
C THR A 44 10.22 -0.30 4.13
N ILE A 45 9.36 -0.76 5.04
CA ILE A 45 8.06 -0.16 5.26
C ILE A 45 8.26 1.07 6.15
N ALA A 46 7.78 2.23 5.71
CA ALA A 46 7.79 3.45 6.51
C ALA A 46 6.54 3.53 7.41
N MET A 47 5.38 3.09 6.91
CA MET A 47 4.11 3.14 7.62
C MET A 47 3.11 2.14 7.04
N THR A 48 2.23 1.60 7.87
CA THR A 48 1.06 0.82 7.45
C THR A 48 -0.19 1.37 8.11
N ILE A 49 -1.20 1.64 7.29
CA ILE A 49 -2.53 2.08 7.71
C ILE A 49 -3.53 0.98 7.33
N VAL A 50 -4.36 0.57 8.27
CA VAL A 50 -5.44 -0.41 8.06
C VAL A 50 -6.74 0.20 8.58
N ASN A 51 -7.77 0.25 7.75
CA ASN A 51 -9.06 0.87 8.04
C ASN A 51 -8.94 2.30 8.58
N GLY A 52 -7.92 3.05 8.16
CA GLY A 52 -7.66 4.41 8.62
C GLY A 52 -6.88 4.52 9.93
N GLU A 53 -6.54 3.41 10.58
CA GLU A 53 -5.69 3.39 11.77
C GLU A 53 -4.23 3.09 11.41
N VAL A 54 -3.30 3.86 11.95
CA VAL A 54 -1.86 3.59 11.81
C VAL A 54 -1.51 2.41 12.71
N VAL A 55 -1.29 1.25 12.10
CA VAL A 55 -0.94 0.00 12.81
C VAL A 55 0.56 -0.23 12.89
N TYR A 56 1.33 0.45 12.04
CA TYR A 56 2.78 0.40 12.04
C TYR A 56 3.35 1.73 11.56
N GLN A 57 4.40 2.18 12.23
CA GLN A 57 5.21 3.31 11.80
C GLN A 57 6.67 3.00 12.14
N ALA A 58 7.56 3.19 11.17
CA ALA A 58 8.99 3.06 11.39
C ALA A 58 9.47 4.10 12.43
N PRO A 59 10.44 3.73 13.28
CA PRO A 59 10.97 4.60 14.34
C PRO A 59 11.68 5.86 13.80
#